data_AF-A0A7W0WTI0-F1
#
_entry.id   AF-A0A7W0WTI0-F1
#
_cell.length_a   1.000
_cell.length_b   1.000
_cell.length_c   1.000
_cell.angle_alpha   90.00
_cell.angle_beta   90.00
_cell.angle_gamma   90.00
#
_symmetry.space_group_name_H-M   'P 1'
#
loop_
_entity.id
_entity.type
_entity.pdbx_description
1 polymer ?
#
loop_
_entity_poly.entity_id
_entity_poly.type
_entity_poly.pdbx_seq_one_letter_code
_entity_poly.pdbx_strand_id
1 'polypeptide(L)'
;MRTVVMFVALLAACGGGEGRCEQPPCEIPPHRCSADADCFQTEFCDYAGNTCGAAPFDQGVCASDMHESCDFEQLELVCGCDGMTYESVCGAAQAGTDVDVNGGCASPPGTFWCAGRGCQRDSQVCFEVVQAPEDNVVRCLDLPAACRENPTCACLLDLGCFECTEENGEFRVKCELPEA
;
A
#
# COMPACT_ATOMS: atom_id res chain seq x y z
N MET A 1 -52.86 7.70 59.72
CA MET A 1 -51.44 7.64 59.34
C MET A 1 -51.22 6.39 58.51
N ARG A 2 -51.20 6.52 57.18
CA ARG A 2 -50.79 5.47 56.24
C ARG A 2 -50.10 6.19 55.08
N THR A 3 -48.78 6.24 55.16
CA THR A 3 -47.92 6.89 54.18
C THR A 3 -47.99 6.08 52.88
N VAL A 4 -48.59 6.65 51.83
CA VAL A 4 -48.55 6.09 50.47
C VAL A 4 -47.24 6.54 49.85
N VAL A 5 -46.23 5.67 49.86
CA VAL A 5 -44.97 5.89 49.16
C VAL A 5 -45.21 5.57 47.69
N MET A 6 -45.41 6.62 46.87
CA MET A 6 -45.36 6.50 45.42
C MET A 6 -43.91 6.19 45.01
N PHE A 7 -43.66 4.94 44.61
CA PHE A 7 -42.47 4.58 43.85
C PHE A 7 -42.67 5.06 42.41
N VAL A 8 -42.18 6.26 42.11
CA VAL A 8 -42.02 6.71 40.72
C VAL A 8 -40.89 5.88 40.12
N ALA A 9 -41.23 5.03 39.17
CA ALA A 9 -40.27 4.26 38.39
C ALA A 9 -39.38 5.23 37.59
N LEU A 10 -38.12 5.38 38.00
CA LEU A 10 -37.08 5.92 37.12
C LEU A 10 -36.74 4.85 36.07
N LEU A 11 -37.46 4.88 34.96
CA LEU A 11 -36.93 4.35 33.70
C LEU A 11 -35.85 5.34 33.23
N ALA A 12 -34.60 5.04 33.58
CA ALA A 12 -33.45 5.66 32.94
C ALA A 12 -33.39 5.12 31.50
N ALA A 13 -34.04 5.84 30.58
CA ALA A 13 -33.79 5.75 29.16
C ALA A 13 -32.74 6.81 28.76
N CYS A 14 -31.93 6.46 27.75
CA CYS A 14 -30.84 7.19 27.09
C CYS A 14 -29.43 6.79 27.59
N GLY A 15 -28.51 6.30 26.76
CA GLY A 15 -28.59 6.02 25.32
C GLY A 15 -27.35 5.23 24.89
N GLY A 16 -27.57 4.14 24.15
CA GLY A 16 -26.52 3.54 23.34
C GLY A 16 -26.23 4.50 22.19
N GLY A 17 -25.00 4.98 22.08
CA GLY A 17 -24.56 5.83 20.99
C GLY A 17 -24.43 5.02 19.71
N GLU A 18 -25.55 4.76 19.03
CA GLU A 18 -25.54 4.49 17.60
C GLU A 18 -25.30 5.85 16.92
N GLY A 19 -24.09 6.06 16.39
CA GLY A 19 -23.63 7.32 15.82
C GLY A 19 -24.45 7.77 14.61
N ARG A 20 -25.57 8.45 14.87
CA ARG A 20 -26.34 9.18 13.86
C ARG A 20 -26.07 10.67 14.01
N CYS A 21 -25.22 11.21 13.13
CA CYS A 21 -25.07 12.65 12.97
C CYS A 21 -26.29 13.18 12.21
N GLU A 22 -27.21 13.82 12.93
CA GLU A 22 -28.47 14.34 12.37
C GLU A 22 -28.35 15.81 11.88
N GLN A 23 -27.13 16.38 11.83
CA GLN A 23 -26.91 17.79 11.44
C GLN A 23 -25.66 17.99 10.57
N PRO A 24 -25.79 18.57 9.36
CA PRO A 24 -24.68 18.80 8.45
C PRO A 24 -23.78 20.00 8.82
N PRO A 25 -22.47 19.94 8.52
CA PRO A 25 -21.80 18.82 7.84
C PRO A 25 -21.52 17.65 8.81
N CYS A 26 -22.02 16.47 8.44
CA CYS A 26 -21.69 15.21 9.11
C CYS A 26 -20.38 14.71 8.51
N GLU A 27 -19.26 15.25 8.97
CA GLU A 27 -17.97 14.61 8.73
C GLU A 27 -17.91 13.40 9.67
N ILE A 28 -18.24 12.22 9.13
CA ILE A 28 -17.98 10.96 9.84
C ILE A 28 -16.45 10.85 9.93
N PRO A 29 -15.86 10.81 11.14
CA PRO A 29 -14.43 10.63 11.26
C PRO A 29 -14.05 9.31 10.56
N PRO A 30 -12.96 9.30 9.77
CA PRO A 30 -12.53 8.10 9.06
C PRO A 30 -12.36 6.94 10.05
N HIS A 31 -12.91 5.79 9.70
CA HIS A 31 -12.81 4.59 10.50
C HIS A 31 -11.35 4.13 10.51
N ARG A 32 -10.65 4.33 11.64
CA ARG A 32 -9.24 3.98 11.78
C ARG A 32 -9.09 2.48 12.04
N CYS A 33 -8.02 1.89 11.51
CA CYS A 33 -7.70 0.48 11.67
C CYS A 33 -6.21 0.27 11.92
N SER A 34 -5.90 -0.90 12.46
CA SER A 34 -4.54 -1.44 12.67
C SER A 34 -4.33 -2.80 12.00
N ALA A 35 -5.40 -3.37 11.43
CA ALA A 35 -5.42 -4.58 10.63
C ALA A 35 -6.73 -4.64 9.81
N ASP A 36 -6.76 -5.45 8.76
CA ASP A 36 -7.98 -5.65 7.94
C ASP A 36 -9.17 -6.16 8.77
N ALA A 37 -8.92 -6.90 9.85
CA ALA A 37 -9.94 -7.40 10.76
C ALA A 37 -10.68 -6.31 11.55
N ASP A 38 -10.15 -5.09 11.61
CA ASP A 38 -10.82 -3.94 12.23
C ASP A 38 -11.89 -3.34 11.31
N CYS A 39 -11.84 -3.64 10.01
CA CYS A 39 -12.72 -3.09 8.98
C CYS A 39 -13.92 -4.00 8.67
N PHE A 40 -14.92 -3.49 7.96
CA PHE A 40 -16.02 -4.32 7.48
C PHE A 40 -15.52 -5.33 6.43
N GLN A 41 -16.29 -6.41 6.19
CA GLN A 41 -15.90 -7.46 5.22
C GLN A 41 -15.78 -6.98 3.76
N THR A 42 -16.23 -5.77 3.47
CA THR A 42 -16.14 -5.11 2.14
C THR A 42 -15.12 -3.98 2.14
N GLU A 43 -14.25 -3.94 3.15
CA GLU A 43 -13.22 -2.94 3.35
C GLU A 43 -11.91 -3.64 3.70
N PHE A 44 -10.82 -2.89 3.59
CA PHE A 44 -9.50 -3.30 4.06
C PHE A 44 -8.82 -2.13 4.75
N CYS A 45 -7.76 -2.42 5.50
CA CYS A 45 -7.00 -1.40 6.19
C CYS A 45 -5.96 -0.79 5.24
N ASP A 46 -6.26 0.38 4.69
CA ASP A 46 -5.38 1.15 3.81
C ASP A 46 -4.41 2.00 4.62
N TYR A 47 -3.11 1.80 4.42
CA TYR A 47 -2.04 2.49 5.11
C TYR A 47 -1.43 3.57 4.20
N ALA A 48 -1.38 4.81 4.69
CA ALA A 48 -0.87 5.94 3.90
C ALA A 48 0.56 5.72 3.37
N GLY A 49 1.41 5.06 4.16
CA GLY A 49 2.77 4.69 3.79
C GLY A 49 2.89 3.35 3.07
N ASN A 50 1.78 2.60 2.92
CA ASN A 50 1.76 1.23 2.40
C ASN A 50 2.77 0.32 3.14
N THR A 51 3.06 0.58 4.43
CA THR A 51 4.03 -0.21 5.21
C THR A 51 3.35 -1.26 6.08
N CYS A 52 2.07 -1.53 5.84
CA CYS A 52 1.26 -2.45 6.63
C CYS A 52 1.29 -2.14 8.14
N GLY A 53 1.35 -0.84 8.47
CA GLY A 53 1.44 -0.35 9.85
C GLY A 53 2.82 -0.53 10.52
N ALA A 54 3.86 -0.92 9.78
CA ALA A 54 5.20 -1.09 10.33
C ALA A 54 5.90 0.24 10.66
N ALA A 55 5.59 1.32 9.92
CA ALA A 55 6.17 2.62 10.21
C ALA A 55 5.44 3.32 11.39
N PRO A 56 6.16 4.05 12.27
CA PRO A 56 5.62 4.60 13.53
C PRO A 56 4.42 5.56 13.40
N PHE A 57 4.20 6.10 12.20
CA PHE A 57 3.15 7.06 11.90
C PHE A 57 2.23 6.59 10.76
N ASP A 58 2.36 5.34 10.33
CA ASP A 58 1.53 4.79 9.26
C ASP A 58 0.17 4.36 9.81
N GLN A 59 -0.76 5.30 9.81
CA GLN A 59 -2.09 5.13 10.38
C GLN A 59 -3.03 4.55 9.33
N GLY A 60 -3.61 3.39 9.62
CA GLY A 60 -4.58 2.74 8.75
C GLY A 60 -5.95 3.42 8.77
N VAL A 61 -6.62 3.42 7.62
CA VAL A 61 -8.02 3.80 7.45
C VAL A 61 -8.75 2.70 6.71
N CYS A 62 -9.93 2.32 7.18
CA CYS A 62 -10.76 1.38 6.44
C CYS A 62 -11.19 2.01 5.12
N ALA A 63 -10.73 1.43 4.03
CA ALA A 63 -11.05 1.85 2.67
C ALA A 63 -12.01 0.84 2.03
N SER A 64 -13.02 1.36 1.35
CA SER A 64 -14.00 0.56 0.59
C SER A 64 -13.66 0.48 -0.90
N ASP A 65 -12.46 0.89 -1.31
CA ASP A 65 -12.05 1.01 -2.72
C ASP A 65 -11.73 -0.35 -3.39
N MET A 66 -12.39 -1.41 -2.91
CA MET A 66 -12.52 -2.68 -3.62
C MET A 66 -13.34 -2.42 -4.89
N HIS A 67 -12.68 -2.08 -5.99
CA HIS A 67 -13.36 -1.85 -7.26
C HIS A 67 -14.07 -3.14 -7.69
N GLU A 68 -15.35 -3.05 -8.09
CA GLU A 68 -16.12 -4.21 -8.59
C GLU A 68 -15.48 -4.88 -9.80
N SER A 69 -14.60 -4.15 -10.51
CA SER A 69 -13.79 -4.65 -11.61
C SER A 69 -12.43 -3.99 -11.63
N CYS A 70 -11.37 -4.79 -11.74
CA CYS A 70 -10.05 -4.29 -12.12
C CYS A 70 -9.91 -4.31 -13.64
N ASP A 71 -9.36 -3.23 -14.20
CA ASP A 71 -8.90 -3.23 -15.58
C ASP A 71 -7.62 -4.06 -15.68
N PHE A 72 -7.70 -5.22 -16.35
CA PHE A 72 -6.58 -6.14 -16.52
C PHE A 72 -5.58 -5.70 -17.60
N GLU A 73 -5.73 -4.51 -18.18
CA GLU A 73 -4.81 -4.01 -19.20
C GLU A 73 -3.46 -3.54 -18.60
N GLN A 74 -3.39 -3.33 -17.29
CA GLN A 74 -2.18 -2.91 -16.57
C GLN A 74 -1.86 -3.92 -15.48
N LEU A 75 -1.16 -4.99 -15.87
CA LEU A 75 -0.64 -5.98 -14.93
C LEU A 75 0.68 -5.47 -14.36
N GLU A 76 0.67 -5.24 -13.05
CA GLU A 76 1.85 -4.87 -12.28
C GLU A 76 1.83 -5.67 -10.99
N LEU A 77 2.80 -6.59 -10.85
CA LEU A 77 2.87 -7.44 -9.67
C LEU A 77 3.09 -6.59 -8.43
N VAL A 78 2.27 -6.79 -7.41
CA VAL A 78 2.40 -6.14 -6.11
C VAL A 78 2.41 -7.17 -4.98
N CYS A 79 3.12 -6.85 -3.91
CA CYS A 79 3.08 -7.60 -2.66
C CYS A 79 1.99 -7.02 -1.75
N GLY A 80 1.08 -7.84 -1.24
CA GLY A 80 0.07 -7.43 -0.26
C GLY A 80 0.56 -7.55 1.17
N CYS A 81 -0.08 -6.83 2.09
CA CYS A 81 0.17 -6.92 3.53
C CYS A 81 -0.12 -8.32 4.11
N ASP A 82 -0.93 -9.12 3.42
CA ASP A 82 -1.19 -10.52 3.73
C ASP A 82 -0.06 -11.48 3.31
N GLY A 83 1.00 -10.94 2.69
CA GLY A 83 2.17 -11.69 2.19
C GLY A 83 1.93 -12.40 0.85
N MET A 84 0.80 -12.12 0.18
CA MET A 84 0.46 -12.69 -1.11
C MET A 84 0.81 -11.74 -2.26
N THR A 85 1.11 -12.32 -3.42
CA THR A 85 1.38 -11.55 -4.64
C THR A 85 0.11 -11.40 -5.47
N TYR A 86 -0.17 -10.18 -5.90
CA TYR A 86 -1.31 -9.84 -6.74
C TYR A 86 -0.84 -9.28 -8.09
N GLU A 87 -1.65 -9.44 -9.12
CA GLU A 87 -1.35 -8.96 -10.48
C GLU A 87 -1.53 -7.45 -10.65
N SER A 88 -2.12 -6.77 -9.65
CA SER A 88 -2.27 -5.32 -9.60
C SER A 88 -2.63 -4.86 -8.18
N VAL A 89 -2.45 -3.56 -7.91
CA VAL A 89 -2.95 -2.89 -6.69
C VAL A 89 -4.46 -3.11 -6.52
N CYS A 90 -5.20 -3.01 -7.62
CA CYS A 90 -6.64 -3.25 -7.61
C CYS A 90 -6.97 -4.71 -7.24
N GLY A 91 -6.17 -5.66 -7.72
CA GLY A 91 -6.31 -7.07 -7.34
C GLY A 91 -6.10 -7.31 -5.84
N ALA A 92 -5.13 -6.62 -5.23
CA ALA A 92 -4.90 -6.65 -3.78
C ALA A 92 -6.09 -6.04 -3.02
N ALA A 93 -6.54 -4.86 -3.45
CA ALA A 93 -7.70 -4.18 -2.87
C ALA A 93 -8.96 -5.06 -2.93
N GLN A 94 -9.26 -5.71 -4.07
CA GLN A 94 -10.37 -6.66 -4.18
C GLN A 94 -10.25 -7.88 -3.27
N ALA A 95 -9.02 -8.29 -2.95
CA ALA A 95 -8.78 -9.35 -1.98
C ALA A 95 -8.89 -8.87 -0.53
N GLY A 96 -9.06 -7.56 -0.32
CA GLY A 96 -9.23 -6.95 0.99
C GLY A 96 -7.93 -6.77 1.74
N THR A 97 -6.85 -6.42 1.03
CA THR A 97 -5.57 -6.12 1.63
C THR A 97 -4.89 -4.95 0.93
N ASP A 98 -4.14 -4.18 1.70
CA ASP A 98 -3.29 -3.10 1.18
C ASP A 98 -1.98 -3.67 0.60
N VAL A 99 -1.25 -2.85 -0.17
CA VAL A 99 0.07 -3.18 -0.70
C VAL A 99 1.14 -2.95 0.36
N ASP A 100 2.14 -3.83 0.42
CA ASP A 100 3.34 -3.64 1.23
C ASP A 100 4.50 -3.11 0.37
N VAL A 101 4.88 -1.84 0.55
CA VAL A 101 6.06 -1.26 -0.13
C VAL A 101 7.37 -1.85 0.36
N ASN A 102 7.43 -2.47 1.53
CA ASN A 102 8.63 -3.17 1.99
C ASN A 102 8.79 -4.51 1.26
N GLY A 103 7.74 -4.99 0.59
CA GLY A 103 7.71 -6.28 -0.08
C GLY A 103 7.76 -7.44 0.91
N GLY A 104 8.53 -8.48 0.60
CA GLY A 104 8.65 -9.68 1.45
C GLY A 104 7.80 -10.87 1.00
N CYS A 105 6.99 -10.68 -0.05
CA CYS A 105 6.33 -11.77 -0.75
C CYS A 105 7.34 -12.70 -1.47
N ALA A 106 6.95 -13.94 -1.73
CA ALA A 106 7.75 -14.82 -2.58
C ALA A 106 7.74 -14.33 -4.03
N SER A 107 8.91 -14.09 -4.62
CA SER A 107 9.00 -13.68 -6.03
C SER A 107 8.52 -14.78 -6.96
N PRO A 108 7.57 -14.50 -7.88
CA PRO A 108 7.27 -15.40 -8.98
C PRO A 108 8.51 -15.74 -9.83
N PRO A 109 8.50 -16.88 -10.55
CA PRO A 109 9.59 -17.24 -11.46
C PRO A 109 9.83 -16.14 -12.50
N GLY A 110 11.10 -15.76 -12.70
CA GLY A 110 11.48 -14.72 -13.65
C GLY A 110 11.36 -13.28 -13.14
N THR A 111 10.86 -13.05 -11.92
CA THR A 111 10.69 -11.71 -11.36
C THR A 111 11.52 -11.49 -10.10
N PHE A 112 11.68 -10.22 -9.72
CA PHE A 112 12.31 -9.76 -8.49
C PHE A 112 11.58 -8.54 -7.92
N TRP A 113 11.71 -8.30 -6.62
CA TRP A 113 10.99 -7.20 -5.94
C TRP A 113 11.77 -5.90 -5.97
N CYS A 114 11.15 -4.85 -6.49
CA CYS A 114 11.57 -3.47 -6.42
C CYS A 114 10.63 -2.74 -5.46
N ALA A 115 11.03 -2.67 -4.18
CA ALA A 115 10.10 -2.38 -3.09
C ALA A 115 8.91 -3.35 -3.13
N GLY A 116 7.67 -2.86 -3.03
CA GLY A 116 6.46 -3.68 -3.14
C GLY A 116 6.07 -4.12 -4.55
N ARG A 117 6.85 -3.76 -5.60
CA ARG A 117 6.50 -3.99 -7.01
C ARG A 117 7.39 -5.07 -7.64
N GLY A 118 6.83 -5.99 -8.42
CA GLY A 118 7.57 -7.06 -9.07
C GLY A 118 8.08 -6.65 -10.47
N CYS A 119 9.39 -6.61 -10.65
CA CYS A 119 10.05 -6.36 -11.94
C CYS A 119 10.51 -7.66 -12.60
N GLN A 120 10.64 -7.67 -13.93
CA GLN A 120 11.15 -8.80 -14.70
C GLN A 120 12.70 -8.84 -14.69
N ARG A 121 13.29 -9.98 -14.30
CA ARG A 121 14.75 -10.11 -14.11
C ARG A 121 15.56 -9.89 -15.38
N ASP A 122 15.07 -10.36 -16.53
CA ASP A 122 15.85 -10.35 -17.78
C ASP A 122 15.63 -9.10 -18.65
N SER A 123 14.64 -8.26 -18.30
CA SER A 123 14.25 -7.12 -19.14
C SER A 123 14.09 -5.82 -18.39
N GLN A 124 14.10 -5.81 -17.05
CA GLN A 124 13.85 -4.61 -16.25
C GLN A 124 14.91 -4.38 -15.17
N VAL A 125 15.01 -3.11 -14.78
CA VAL A 125 15.82 -2.62 -13.66
C VAL A 125 14.91 -1.94 -12.64
N CYS A 126 15.21 -2.11 -11.36
CA CYS A 126 14.57 -1.38 -10.28
C CYS A 126 15.17 0.02 -10.20
N PHE A 127 14.36 1.02 -10.50
CA PHE A 127 14.76 2.42 -10.54
C PHE A 127 14.18 3.16 -9.35
N GLU A 128 15.07 3.69 -8.51
CA GLU A 128 14.73 4.48 -7.33
C GLU A 128 15.18 5.93 -7.56
N VAL A 129 14.21 6.84 -7.61
CA VAL A 129 14.48 8.27 -7.61
C VAL A 129 14.54 8.75 -6.17
N VAL A 130 15.69 9.33 -5.80
CA VAL A 130 15.85 9.98 -4.50
C VAL A 130 15.56 11.47 -4.66
N GLN A 131 14.34 11.89 -4.36
CA GLN A 131 13.96 13.32 -4.40
C GLN A 131 14.01 13.99 -3.02
N ALA A 132 13.71 13.24 -1.96
CA ALA A 132 13.61 13.70 -0.57
C ALA A 132 13.42 12.48 0.35
N PRO A 133 13.62 12.59 1.69
CA PRO A 133 13.49 11.46 2.62
C PRO A 133 12.13 10.75 2.66
N GLU A 134 11.08 11.30 2.02
CA GLU A 134 9.70 10.81 2.14
C GLU A 134 9.03 10.49 0.77
N ASP A 135 9.64 10.91 -0.36
CA ASP A 135 9.04 10.78 -1.70
C ASP A 135 9.99 10.06 -2.67
N ASN A 136 10.45 8.87 -2.30
CA ASN A 136 11.23 8.05 -3.22
C ASN A 136 10.29 7.38 -4.22
N VAL A 137 10.46 7.70 -5.51
CA VAL A 137 9.66 7.09 -6.57
C VAL A 137 10.37 5.81 -7.02
N VAL A 138 9.70 4.67 -6.82
CA VAL A 138 10.20 3.35 -7.18
C VAL A 138 9.44 2.83 -8.40
N ARG A 139 10.17 2.39 -9.44
CA ARG A 139 9.59 1.96 -10.72
C ARG A 139 10.38 0.81 -11.33
N CYS A 140 9.69 -0.12 -11.97
CA CYS A 140 10.30 -1.05 -12.92
C CYS A 140 10.48 -0.32 -14.25
N LEU A 141 11.72 -0.19 -14.72
CA LEU A 141 12.02 0.38 -16.04
C LEU A 141 12.63 -0.70 -16.92
N ASP A 142 12.28 -0.70 -18.19
CA ASP A 142 12.92 -1.59 -19.16
C ASP A 142 14.41 -1.27 -19.26
N LEU A 143 15.21 -2.32 -19.43
CA LEU A 143 16.64 -2.20 -19.65
C LEU A 143 16.91 -1.27 -20.86
N PRO A 144 17.71 -0.22 -20.66
CA PRO A 144 18.09 0.70 -21.73
C PRO A 144 18.70 -0.06 -22.91
N ALA A 145 18.40 0.38 -24.13
CA ALA A 145 18.84 -0.31 -25.35
C ALA A 145 20.35 -0.57 -25.40
N ALA A 146 21.15 0.36 -24.88
CA ALA A 146 22.60 0.24 -24.79
C ALA A 146 23.08 -0.88 -23.84
N CYS A 147 22.27 -1.25 -22.86
CA CYS A 147 22.62 -2.23 -21.82
C CYS A 147 21.91 -3.57 -21.97
N ARG A 148 21.00 -3.74 -22.94
CA ARG A 148 20.18 -4.96 -23.08
C ARG A 148 20.98 -6.24 -23.35
N GLU A 149 22.06 -6.17 -24.12
CA GLU A 149 22.85 -7.37 -24.47
C GLU A 149 23.82 -7.79 -23.36
N ASN A 150 24.23 -6.85 -22.50
CA ASN A 150 25.16 -7.09 -21.40
C ASN A 150 24.85 -6.13 -20.24
N PRO A 151 23.77 -6.37 -19.48
CA PRO A 151 23.40 -5.49 -18.38
C PRO A 151 24.45 -5.62 -17.28
N THR A 152 25.09 -4.51 -16.95
CA THR A 152 26.06 -4.41 -15.86
C THR A 152 25.83 -3.10 -15.14
N CYS A 153 26.16 -3.04 -13.85
CA CYS A 153 26.10 -1.78 -13.11
C CYS A 153 26.93 -0.68 -13.77
N ALA A 154 28.07 -1.00 -14.40
CA ALA A 154 28.84 -0.02 -15.16
C ALA A 154 28.02 0.62 -16.28
N CYS A 155 27.33 -0.18 -17.09
CA CYS A 155 26.48 0.32 -18.18
C CYS A 155 25.30 1.17 -17.66
N LEU A 156 24.68 0.75 -16.55
CA LEU A 156 23.52 1.44 -15.99
C LEU A 156 23.89 2.77 -15.31
N LEU A 157 25.06 2.87 -14.69
CA LEU A 157 25.55 4.11 -14.08
C LEU A 157 25.91 5.19 -15.12
N ASP A 158 26.32 4.80 -16.33
CA ASP A 158 26.61 5.74 -17.43
C ASP A 158 25.38 6.57 -17.88
N LEU A 159 24.18 6.23 -17.39
CA LEU A 159 22.92 6.90 -17.72
C LEU A 159 22.56 8.03 -16.75
N GLY A 160 23.45 8.37 -15.81
CA GLY A 160 23.25 9.45 -14.84
C GLY A 160 22.73 8.99 -13.47
N CYS A 161 22.84 7.69 -13.18
CA CYS A 161 22.59 7.14 -11.85
C CYS A 161 23.90 7.11 -11.04
N PHE A 162 23.82 7.23 -9.73
CA PHE A 162 25.00 7.34 -8.86
C PHE A 162 25.29 6.08 -8.04
N GLU A 163 24.29 5.21 -7.85
CA GLU A 163 24.43 3.95 -7.14
C GLU A 163 23.79 2.82 -7.94
N CYS A 164 24.45 1.67 -7.98
CA CYS A 164 23.90 0.46 -8.58
C CYS A 164 24.30 -0.76 -7.74
N THR A 165 23.32 -1.62 -7.46
CA THR A 165 23.52 -2.92 -6.83
C THR A 165 23.03 -4.00 -7.80
N GLU A 166 23.82 -5.05 -7.96
CA GLU A 166 23.45 -6.25 -8.72
C GLU A 166 23.54 -7.46 -7.81
N GLU A 167 22.47 -8.26 -7.78
CA GLU A 167 22.43 -9.54 -7.10
C GLU A 167 21.69 -10.56 -7.95
N ASN A 168 22.38 -11.60 -8.44
CA ASN A 168 21.81 -12.68 -9.26
C ASN A 168 21.03 -12.18 -10.51
N GLY A 169 21.51 -11.11 -11.15
CA GLY A 169 20.87 -10.48 -12.31
C GLY A 169 19.77 -9.48 -11.95
N GLU A 170 19.55 -9.20 -10.67
CA GLU A 170 18.60 -8.20 -10.19
C GLU A 170 19.31 -6.87 -10.03
N PHE A 171 19.02 -5.93 -10.94
CA PHE A 171 19.65 -4.61 -10.93
C PHE A 171 18.78 -3.60 -10.19
N ARG A 172 19.38 -2.88 -9.24
CA ARG A 172 18.79 -1.75 -8.53
C ARG A 172 19.65 -0.53 -8.73
N VAL A 173 19.08 0.56 -9.22
CA VAL A 173 19.80 1.82 -9.45
C VAL A 173 19.13 2.95 -8.69
N LYS A 174 19.97 3.82 -8.12
CA LYS A 174 19.53 5.07 -7.51
C LYS A 174 20.03 6.23 -8.35
N CYS A 175 19.11 7.12 -8.67
CA CYS A 175 19.36 8.21 -9.59
C CYS A 175 18.77 9.50 -9.01
N GLU A 176 19.46 10.62 -9.22
CA GLU A 176 18.92 11.94 -8.95
C GLU A 176 18.07 12.35 -10.15
N LEU A 177 16.87 12.90 -9.92
CA LEU A 177 16.13 13.50 -11.03
C LEU A 177 16.94 14.69 -11.55
N PRO A 178 17.11 14.85 -12.87
CA PRO A 178 17.73 16.06 -13.40
C PRO A 178 16.89 17.27 -12.98
N GLU A 179 17.50 18.23 -12.30
CA GLU A 179 16.87 19.53 -12.07
C GLU A 179 16.57 20.14 -13.46
N ALA A 180 15.29 20.42 -13.72
CA ALA A 180 14.80 20.93 -14.99
C ALA A 180 15.26 22.37 -15.28
#